data_AF-A0A350IIV2-F1
#
_entry.id   AF-A0A350IIV2-F1
#
_cell.length_a   1.000
_cell.length_b   1.000
_cell.length_c   1.000
_cell.angle_alpha   90.00
_cell.angle_beta   90.00
_cell.angle_gamma   90.00
#
_symmetry.space_group_name_H-M   'P 1'
#
loop_
_entity.id
_entity.type
_entity.pdbx_description
1 polymer ?
#
loop_
_entity_poly.entity_id
_entity_poly.type
_entity_poly.pdbx_seq_one_letter_code
_entity_poly.pdbx_strand_id
1 'polypeptide(L)'
;MLGELICNISQHSDGKYGYIFSQCLSHKEKCINICIADDGISVFGSYVKARRYLDIIDSNEMEALRLANEGYSTKDLPESENRGFGISTTKRMLVEGLKGDFFMLSGSAFHRHDVNGSDYVKLPDMMNWMGTIVLMRIPIDVPQNFNYMEYVIR
;
A
#
# COMPACT_ATOMS: atom_id res chain seq x y z
N MET A 1 -10.62 -0.86 4.19
CA MET A 1 -9.29 -0.21 4.21
C MET A 1 -8.29 -1.03 5.04
N LEU A 2 -8.27 -0.91 6.36
CA LEU A 2 -7.26 -1.58 7.22
C LEU A 2 -7.27 -3.11 7.08
N GLY A 3 -8.45 -3.74 7.01
CA GLY A 3 -8.57 -5.19 6.85
C GLY A 3 -7.86 -5.72 5.60
N GLU A 4 -7.90 -4.98 4.49
CA GLU A 4 -7.21 -5.37 3.25
C GLU A 4 -5.69 -5.29 3.39
N LEU A 5 -5.17 -4.25 4.02
CA LEU A 5 -3.74 -4.10 4.25
C LEU A 5 -3.21 -5.16 5.23
N ILE A 6 -3.97 -5.44 6.29
CA ILE A 6 -3.65 -6.51 7.25
C ILE A 6 -3.72 -7.88 6.57
N CYS A 7 -4.70 -8.11 5.71
CA CYS A 7 -4.81 -9.33 4.92
C CYS A 7 -3.59 -9.52 4.01
N ASN A 8 -3.13 -8.46 3.34
CA ASN A 8 -1.94 -8.49 2.50
C ASN A 8 -0.69 -8.94 3.28
N ILE A 9 -0.45 -8.35 4.44
CA ILE A 9 0.71 -8.72 5.26
C ILE A 9 0.56 -10.06 5.98
N SER A 10 -0.67 -10.55 6.20
CA SER A 10 -0.93 -11.82 6.90
C SER A 10 -0.96 -13.03 5.98
N GLN A 11 -1.41 -12.88 4.73
CA GLN A 11 -1.67 -14.01 3.83
C GLN A 11 -0.69 -14.09 2.66
N HIS A 12 -0.05 -12.98 2.29
CA HIS A 12 0.74 -12.90 1.07
C HIS A 12 2.21 -12.52 1.30
N SER A 13 2.56 -12.17 2.52
CA SER A 13 3.94 -11.84 2.86
C SER A 13 4.85 -13.08 2.90
N ASP A 14 4.32 -14.28 3.17
CA ASP A 14 5.11 -15.43 3.63
C ASP A 14 6.07 -15.09 4.79
N GLY A 15 5.81 -13.98 5.49
CA GLY A 15 6.59 -13.50 6.62
C GLY A 15 6.27 -14.30 7.87
N LYS A 16 7.21 -14.33 8.81
CA LYS A 16 7.01 -14.96 10.11
C LYS A 16 6.23 -14.03 11.05
N TYR A 17 6.41 -12.72 10.89
CA TYR A 17 5.87 -11.72 11.79
C TYR A 17 5.18 -10.59 11.03
N GLY A 18 4.01 -10.19 11.54
CA GLY A 18 3.35 -8.95 11.16
C GLY A 18 3.40 -7.96 12.31
N TYR A 19 3.54 -6.68 11.97
CA TYR A 19 3.64 -5.57 12.92
C TYR A 19 2.53 -4.57 12.64
N ILE A 20 1.89 -4.09 13.71
CA ILE A 20 0.95 -2.99 13.64
C ILE A 20 1.30 -2.01 14.76
N PHE A 21 1.50 -0.75 14.40
CA PHE A 21 1.72 0.35 15.32
C PHE A 21 0.81 1.51 14.97
N SER A 22 0.27 2.19 15.98
CA SER A 22 -0.50 3.41 15.76
C SER A 22 -0.22 4.45 16.83
N GLN A 23 -0.22 5.72 16.40
CA GLN A 23 -0.06 6.87 17.27
C GLN A 23 -1.03 7.98 16.83
N CYS A 24 -1.78 8.53 17.78
CA CYS A 24 -2.62 9.71 17.56
C CYS A 24 -1.87 10.98 17.99
N LEU A 25 -1.76 11.95 17.09
CA LEU A 25 -1.08 13.23 17.28
C LEU A 25 -2.11 14.37 17.26
N SER A 26 -3.05 14.34 18.21
CA SER A 26 -4.29 15.13 18.21
C SER A 26 -4.15 16.64 18.45
N HIS A 27 -3.02 17.10 19.00
CA HIS A 27 -2.85 18.52 19.35
C HIS A 27 -2.27 19.34 18.21
N LYS A 28 -1.09 18.95 17.71
CA LYS A 28 -0.35 19.71 16.68
C LYS A 28 -0.62 19.21 15.26
N GLU A 29 -0.55 17.91 15.01
CA GLU A 29 -0.62 17.36 13.66
C GLU A 29 -2.03 16.97 13.22
N LYS A 30 -2.97 16.85 14.16
CA LYS A 30 -4.38 16.50 13.88
C LYS A 30 -4.50 15.23 13.03
N CYS A 31 -3.73 14.21 13.38
CA CYS A 31 -3.71 12.96 12.61
C CYS A 31 -3.54 11.73 13.49
N ILE A 32 -3.83 10.58 12.89
CA ILE A 32 -3.50 9.24 13.39
C ILE A 32 -2.53 8.64 12.39
N ASN A 33 -1.33 8.31 12.84
CA ASN A 33 -0.40 7.50 12.07
C ASN A 33 -0.70 6.02 12.33
N ILE A 34 -0.77 5.21 11.28
CA ILE A 34 -0.88 3.76 11.34
C ILE A 34 0.22 3.17 10.47
N CYS A 35 1.11 2.39 11.08
CA CYS A 35 2.14 1.63 10.40
C CYS A 35 1.78 0.15 10.45
N ILE A 36 1.75 -0.49 9.29
CA ILE A 36 1.51 -1.92 9.10
C ILE A 36 2.74 -2.46 8.37
N ALA A 37 3.40 -3.47 8.91
CA ALA A 37 4.60 -4.03 8.31
C ALA A 37 4.68 -5.55 8.42
N ASP A 38 5.47 -6.17 7.55
CA ASP A 38 5.88 -7.58 7.59
C ASP A 38 7.36 -7.75 7.28
N ASP A 39 7.88 -8.94 7.58
CA ASP A 39 9.23 -9.42 7.25
C ASP A 39 9.24 -10.40 6.07
N GLY A 40 8.31 -10.23 5.13
CA GLY A 40 8.02 -11.18 4.07
C GLY A 40 8.82 -11.04 2.77
N ILE A 41 8.28 -11.63 1.70
CA ILE A 41 8.89 -11.72 0.36
C ILE A 41 8.87 -10.41 -0.42
N SER A 42 8.32 -9.32 0.13
CA SER A 42 8.05 -8.04 -0.56
C SER A 42 6.99 -8.16 -1.67
N VAL A 43 6.52 -7.01 -2.17
CA VAL A 43 5.63 -6.92 -3.34
C VAL A 43 6.28 -7.54 -4.58
N PHE A 44 7.54 -7.23 -4.86
CA PHE A 44 8.23 -7.79 -6.02
C PHE A 44 8.35 -9.32 -5.92
N GLY A 45 8.77 -9.83 -4.77
CA GLY A 45 8.85 -11.28 -4.57
C GLY A 45 7.49 -11.97 -4.69
N SER A 46 6.39 -11.29 -4.33
CA SER A 46 5.04 -11.83 -4.55
C SER A 46 4.70 -12.01 -6.04
N TYR A 47 5.10 -11.07 -6.92
CA TYR A 47 4.93 -11.21 -8.37
C TYR A 47 5.82 -12.32 -8.96
N VAL A 48 7.07 -12.42 -8.50
CA VAL A 48 8.00 -13.49 -8.89
C VAL A 48 7.43 -14.86 -8.52
N LYS A 49 6.94 -15.01 -7.28
CA LYS A 49 6.32 -16.26 -6.79
C LYS A 49 5.08 -16.63 -7.61
N ALA A 50 4.24 -15.65 -7.94
CA ALA A 50 3.03 -15.86 -8.73
C ALA A 50 3.30 -16.02 -10.24
N ARG A 51 4.51 -15.69 -10.73
CA ARG A 51 4.87 -15.64 -12.16
C ARG A 51 3.97 -14.73 -12.99
N ARG A 52 3.61 -13.57 -12.43
CA ARG A 52 2.69 -12.60 -13.08
C ARG A 52 3.41 -11.29 -13.41
N TYR A 53 3.12 -10.75 -14.59
CA TYR A 53 3.62 -9.45 -15.09
C TYR A 53 5.16 -9.32 -15.09
N LEU A 54 5.89 -10.44 -15.14
CA LEU A 54 7.36 -10.43 -15.05
C LEU A 54 8.02 -9.74 -16.25
N ASP A 55 7.38 -9.82 -17.41
CA ASP A 55 7.75 -9.12 -18.65
C ASP A 55 7.60 -7.60 -18.54
N ILE A 56 6.61 -7.12 -17.77
CA ILE A 56 6.39 -5.70 -17.52
C ILE A 56 7.33 -5.18 -16.43
N ILE A 57 7.48 -5.96 -15.35
CA ILE A 57 8.27 -5.58 -14.19
C ILE A 57 9.76 -5.55 -14.51
N ASP A 58 10.26 -6.48 -15.34
CA ASP A 58 11.65 -6.55 -15.78
C ASP A 58 12.68 -6.39 -14.63
N SER A 59 12.48 -7.16 -13.55
CA SER A 59 13.31 -7.12 -12.33
C SER A 59 13.41 -5.75 -11.63
N ASN A 60 12.51 -4.81 -11.95
CA ASN A 60 12.45 -3.50 -11.34
C ASN A 60 11.44 -3.49 -10.19
N GLU A 61 11.92 -3.54 -8.94
CA GLU A 61 11.05 -3.52 -7.75
C GLU A 61 10.15 -2.28 -7.69
N MET A 62 10.62 -1.13 -8.19
CA MET A 62 9.82 0.10 -8.25
C MET A 62 8.61 -0.08 -9.18
N GLU A 63 8.80 -0.78 -10.29
CA GLU A 63 7.73 -1.07 -11.24
C GLU A 63 6.73 -2.08 -10.67
N ALA A 64 7.21 -3.10 -9.96
CA ALA A 64 6.34 -4.01 -9.20
C ALA A 64 5.47 -3.27 -8.17
N LEU A 65 6.08 -2.32 -7.44
CA LEU A 65 5.35 -1.50 -6.47
C LEU A 65 4.32 -0.59 -7.15
N ARG A 66 4.65 0.00 -8.32
CA ARG A 66 3.73 0.80 -9.14
C ARG A 66 2.52 -0.01 -9.57
N LEU A 67 2.73 -1.17 -10.17
CA LEU A 67 1.65 -2.07 -10.62
C LEU A 67 0.72 -2.47 -9.47
N ALA A 68 1.27 -2.87 -8.32
CA ALA A 68 0.44 -3.22 -7.15
C ALA A 68 -0.43 -2.04 -6.68
N ASN A 69 0.12 -0.83 -6.73
CA ASN A 69 -0.55 0.40 -6.32
C ASN A 69 -1.57 0.92 -7.34
N GLU A 70 -1.48 0.48 -8.60
CA GLU A 70 -2.47 0.72 -9.65
C GLU A 70 -3.57 -0.36 -9.69
N GLY A 71 -3.42 -1.41 -8.86
CA GLY A 71 -4.40 -2.45 -8.69
C GLY A 71 -4.17 -3.68 -9.55
N TYR A 72 -2.99 -3.89 -10.11
CA TYR A 72 -2.65 -5.19 -10.71
C TYR A 72 -2.44 -6.21 -9.60
N SER A 73 -3.23 -7.29 -9.59
CA SER A 73 -3.22 -8.29 -8.52
C SER A 73 -2.33 -9.48 -8.87
N THR A 74 -1.69 -10.05 -7.85
CA THR A 74 -1.02 -11.35 -7.93
C THR A 74 -1.97 -12.54 -7.68
N LYS A 75 -3.23 -12.29 -7.31
CA LYS A 75 -4.23 -13.33 -7.03
C LYS A 75 -4.83 -13.89 -8.33
N ASP A 76 -4.95 -15.21 -8.42
CA ASP A 76 -5.72 -15.89 -9.48
C ASP A 76 -7.22 -15.69 -9.25
N LEU A 77 -7.71 -14.52 -9.66
CA LEU A 77 -9.13 -14.22 -9.73
C LEU A 77 -9.56 -14.26 -11.21
N PRO A 78 -10.84 -14.54 -11.51
CA PRO A 78 -11.38 -14.40 -12.87
C PRO A 78 -10.99 -13.05 -13.48
N GLU A 79 -10.83 -12.93 -14.80
CA GLU A 79 -10.32 -11.70 -15.45
C GLU A 79 -11.05 -10.41 -15.05
N SER A 80 -12.34 -10.48 -14.70
CA SER A 80 -13.14 -9.36 -14.21
C SER A 80 -12.81 -8.92 -12.77
N GLU A 81 -12.13 -9.76 -11.98
CA GLU A 81 -11.72 -9.56 -10.59
C GLU A 81 -10.19 -9.47 -10.42
N ASN A 82 -9.42 -9.56 -11.52
CA ASN A 82 -7.94 -9.44 -11.51
C ASN A 82 -7.42 -8.06 -11.10
N ARG A 83 -8.30 -7.10 -10.80
CA ARG A 83 -7.95 -5.82 -10.19
C ARG A 83 -7.96 -5.95 -8.66
N GLY A 84 -6.78 -5.95 -8.07
CA GLY A 84 -6.59 -5.88 -6.62
C GLY A 84 -6.92 -4.48 -6.13
N PHE A 85 -8.19 -4.23 -5.82
CA PHE A 85 -8.64 -2.92 -5.38
C PHE A 85 -8.22 -2.57 -3.95
N GLY A 86 -7.72 -3.52 -3.16
CA GLY A 86 -7.41 -3.32 -1.74
C GLY A 86 -6.48 -2.12 -1.50
N ILE A 87 -5.31 -2.07 -2.14
CA ILE A 87 -4.34 -0.98 -1.97
C ILE A 87 -4.80 0.28 -2.72
N SER A 88 -5.19 0.15 -3.99
CA SER A 88 -5.54 1.31 -4.83
C SER A 88 -6.77 2.07 -4.30
N THR A 89 -7.83 1.37 -3.90
CA THR A 89 -9.02 1.98 -3.28
C THR A 89 -8.72 2.55 -1.90
N THR A 90 -7.94 1.84 -1.07
CA THR A 90 -7.49 2.35 0.23
C THR A 90 -6.76 3.67 0.07
N LYS A 91 -5.84 3.74 -0.88
CA LYS A 91 -5.06 4.94 -1.18
C LYS A 91 -5.94 6.08 -1.67
N ARG A 92 -6.87 5.84 -2.61
CA ARG A 92 -7.81 6.87 -3.08
C ARG A 92 -8.68 7.40 -1.95
N MET A 93 -9.28 6.52 -1.14
CA MET A 93 -10.12 6.93 -0.01
C MET A 93 -9.33 7.78 0.99
N LEU A 94 -8.09 7.39 1.29
CA LEU A 94 -7.23 8.11 2.23
C LEU A 94 -6.80 9.48 1.69
N VAL A 95 -6.23 9.52 0.48
CA VAL A 95 -5.62 10.75 -0.06
C VAL A 95 -6.67 11.67 -0.67
N GLU A 96 -7.52 11.15 -1.55
CA GLU A 96 -8.51 11.95 -2.28
C GLU A 96 -9.71 12.28 -1.39
N GLY A 97 -10.15 11.31 -0.59
CA GLY A 97 -11.32 11.44 0.27
C GLY A 97 -11.01 12.13 1.59
N LEU A 98 -10.12 11.53 2.39
CA LEU A 98 -9.80 12.00 3.74
C LEU A 98 -8.73 13.10 3.79
N LYS A 99 -8.04 13.38 2.67
CA LYS A 99 -6.90 14.32 2.60
C LYS A 99 -5.72 13.92 3.48
N GLY A 100 -5.51 12.61 3.62
CA GLY A 100 -4.37 12.02 4.32
C GLY A 100 -3.19 11.72 3.41
N ASP A 101 -2.18 11.06 3.98
CA ASP A 101 -0.95 10.67 3.30
C ASP A 101 -0.79 9.15 3.32
N PHE A 102 -0.33 8.58 2.21
CA PHE A 102 -0.03 7.17 2.04
C PHE A 102 1.43 6.96 1.66
N PHE A 103 2.11 6.05 2.37
CA PHE A 103 3.47 5.63 2.06
C PHE A 103 3.57 4.11 2.04
N MET A 104 4.39 3.60 1.14
CA MET A 104 4.66 2.17 1.04
C MET A 104 6.12 1.93 0.69
N LEU A 105 6.80 1.12 1.49
CA LEU A 105 8.16 0.64 1.25
C LEU A 105 8.11 -0.88 1.09
N SER A 106 8.72 -1.41 0.05
CA SER A 106 8.79 -2.86 -0.18
C SER A 106 10.07 -3.19 -0.92
N GLY A 107 10.97 -3.97 -0.32
CA GLY A 107 12.32 -4.12 -0.85
C GLY A 107 13.04 -2.77 -0.87
N SER A 108 13.60 -2.41 -2.03
CA SER A 108 14.20 -1.10 -2.30
C SER A 108 13.24 -0.08 -2.92
N ALA A 109 11.98 -0.46 -3.17
CA ALA A 109 11.00 0.41 -3.80
C ALA A 109 10.21 1.21 -2.76
N PHE A 110 10.11 2.52 -2.97
CA PHE A 110 9.33 3.42 -2.13
C PHE A 110 8.26 4.16 -2.95
N HIS A 111 7.07 4.23 -2.40
CA HIS A 111 5.94 4.98 -2.93
C HIS A 111 5.42 5.95 -1.88
N ARG A 112 5.16 7.19 -2.31
CA ARG A 112 4.46 8.22 -1.55
C ARG A 112 3.28 8.72 -2.37
N HIS A 113 2.13 8.90 -1.74
CA HIS A 113 1.00 9.59 -2.31
C HIS A 113 0.37 10.51 -1.26
N ASP A 114 0.33 11.79 -1.55
CA ASP A 114 -0.37 12.80 -0.76
C ASP A 114 -1.00 13.86 -1.67
N VAL A 115 -1.47 14.95 -1.07
CA VAL A 115 -2.12 16.07 -1.77
C VAL A 115 -1.26 16.73 -2.87
N ASN A 116 0.07 16.57 -2.84
CA ASN A 116 0.98 17.16 -3.80
C ASN A 116 1.27 16.22 -5.00
N GLY A 117 0.91 14.95 -4.91
CA GLY A 117 1.13 13.99 -5.99
C GLY A 117 1.48 12.58 -5.51
N SER A 118 1.82 11.75 -6.50
CA SER A 118 2.09 10.32 -6.34
C SER A 118 3.44 10.00 -7.00
N ASP A 119 4.43 9.68 -6.18
CA ASP A 119 5.80 9.41 -6.63
C ASP A 119 6.22 7.97 -6.32
N TYR A 120 7.05 7.41 -7.20
CA TYR A 120 7.71 6.13 -7.00
C TYR A 120 9.21 6.33 -7.19
N VAL A 121 10.01 5.82 -6.26
CA VAL A 121 11.46 5.93 -6.30
C VAL A 121 12.12 4.62 -5.89
N LYS A 122 13.30 4.36 -6.45
CA LYS A 122 14.21 3.34 -5.95
C LYS A 122 15.10 3.96 -4.87
N LEU A 123 15.08 3.38 -3.68
CA LEU A 123 15.96 3.76 -2.58
C LEU A 123 17.35 3.14 -2.76
N PRO A 124 18.40 3.71 -2.14
CA PRO A 124 19.72 3.09 -2.08
C PRO A 124 19.67 1.70 -1.43
N ASP A 125 20.52 0.78 -1.86
CA ASP A 125 20.51 -0.62 -1.41
C ASP A 125 20.63 -0.78 0.11
N MET A 126 21.31 0.15 0.79
CA MET A 126 21.43 0.19 2.26
C MET A 126 20.10 0.45 3.00
N MET A 127 19.06 0.92 2.31
CA MET A 127 17.72 1.17 2.86
C MET A 127 16.69 0.12 2.41
N ASN A 128 17.14 -1.03 1.91
CA ASN A 128 16.26 -2.11 1.52
C ASN A 128 15.56 -2.72 2.76
N TRP A 129 14.24 -2.88 2.67
CA TRP A 129 13.44 -3.60 3.65
C TRP A 129 13.00 -4.97 3.11
N MET A 130 13.41 -6.03 3.80
CA MET A 130 13.01 -7.42 3.50
C MET A 130 11.56 -7.66 3.97
N GLY A 131 10.61 -7.21 3.17
CA GLY A 131 9.17 -7.29 3.46
C GLY A 131 8.40 -6.12 2.86
N THR A 132 7.30 -5.76 3.49
CA THR A 132 6.51 -4.56 3.15
C THR A 132 6.23 -3.71 4.39
N ILE A 133 6.30 -2.39 4.25
CA ILE A 133 5.83 -1.39 5.22
C ILE A 133 4.79 -0.52 4.53
N VAL A 134 3.64 -0.35 5.14
CA VAL A 134 2.61 0.62 4.76
C VAL A 134 2.41 1.60 5.91
N LEU A 135 2.63 2.89 5.66
CA LEU A 135 2.37 3.96 6.60
C LEU A 135 1.23 4.82 6.07
N MET A 136 0.22 5.02 6.90
CA MET A 136 -0.91 5.90 6.62
C MET A 136 -0.94 7.01 7.66
N ARG A 137 -1.09 8.24 7.20
CA ARG A 137 -1.46 9.37 8.04
C ARG A 137 -2.91 9.73 7.77
N ILE A 138 -3.77 9.51 8.75
CA ILE A 138 -5.21 9.75 8.65
C ILE A 138 -5.54 11.03 9.42
N PRO A 139 -6.08 12.09 8.77
CA PRO A 139 -6.53 13.29 9.48
C PRO A 139 -7.66 12.94 10.45
N ILE A 140 -7.65 13.56 11.64
CA ILE A 140 -8.74 13.37 12.62
C ILE A 140 -9.95 14.26 12.31
N ASP A 141 -9.71 15.35 11.58
CA ASP A 141 -10.74 16.24 11.06
C ASP A 141 -11.14 15.77 9.67
N VAL A 142 -12.31 15.14 9.57
CA VAL A 142 -12.82 14.56 8.33
C VAL A 142 -13.50 15.64 7.48
N PRO A 143 -13.25 15.72 6.16
CA PRO A 143 -13.95 16.66 5.29
C PRO A 143 -15.47 16.49 5.34
N GLN A 144 -16.22 17.60 5.39
CA GLN A 144 -17.69 17.57 5.55
C GLN A 144 -18.42 16.80 4.44
N ASN A 145 -17.86 16.78 3.24
CA ASN A 145 -18.39 16.09 2.07
C ASN A 145 -17.78 14.70 1.85
N PHE A 146 -16.99 14.18 2.80
CA PHE A 146 -16.42 12.84 2.66
C PHE A 146 -17.52 11.78 2.71
N ASN A 147 -17.60 10.97 1.65
CA ASN A 147 -18.50 9.84 1.55
C ASN A 147 -17.72 8.57 1.22
N TYR A 148 -17.52 7.70 2.22
CA TYR A 148 -16.74 6.47 2.02
C TYR A 148 -17.35 5.55 0.96
N MET A 149 -18.67 5.64 0.70
CA MET A 149 -19.36 4.82 -0.30
C MET A 149 -18.85 5.03 -1.72
N GLU A 150 -18.35 6.24 -2.04
CA GLU A 150 -17.74 6.54 -3.34
C GLU A 150 -16.49 5.71 -3.63
N TYR A 151 -15.91 5.11 -2.59
CA TYR A 151 -14.70 4.32 -2.67
C TYR A 151 -14.96 2.82 -2.50
N VAL A 152 -16.03 2.42 -1.78
CA VAL A 152 -16.32 1.00 -1.52
C VAL A 152 -17.41 0.40 -2.41
N ILE A 153 -18.30 1.21 -2.99
CA ILE A 153 -19.37 0.72 -3.87
C ILE A 153 -18.82 0.57 -5.29
N ARG A 154 -19.12 -0.60 -5.87
CA ARG A 154 -18.71 -1.10 -7.18
C ARG A 154 -19.53 -0.46 -8.30
#